data_AF-A0A8T4T2G9-F1
#
_entry.id   AF-A0A8T4T2G9-F1
#
_cell.length_a   1.000
_cell.length_b   1.000
_cell.length_c   1.000
_cell.angle_alpha   90.00
_cell.angle_beta   90.00
_cell.angle_gamma   90.00
#
_symmetry.space_group_name_H-M   'P 1'
#
loop_
_entity.id
_entity.type
_entity.pdbx_description
1 polymer ?
#
loop_
_entity_poly.entity_id
_entity_poly.type
_entity_poly.pdbx_seq_one_letter_code
_entity_poly.pdbx_strand_id
1 'polypeptide(L)'
;SSEPIEPFEAIKHIFEPVVTKSIEATKPSDLPRLIEILRQVAKEDPTIKVAINEETGENLISGMGELHLEVRENRIRTERGLDIKTGLPIVVYRESIRKQISDVVEGKSPNKHNKFYITVEKVPEAMYSLIKSGELPEIRIKKKDQTIIDKLRAIGVDSKEAIKYKEFYKGNVLVDATRGIVHIGEVIELIADGFEQVMNEGPSAREPGFGLLVKVIDCKLHEDAIHRGPAQVLPAIRDAIKEAMFTAGAVLYEPLQVIQIESPSEFLGEISKLVQNKRGQLMDVVQEGEHITVKAKLPVAEMFGITSELRSATNGRAAHYIVDQVFERIPDELQSRVRLQIRKRKGLREDVPIV
;
A
#
# COMPACT_ATOMS: atom_id res chain seq x y z
N SER A 1 6.29 -22.54 34.71
CA SER A 1 7.04 -21.92 33.61
C SER A 1 6.61 -20.46 33.55
N SER A 2 7.52 -19.55 33.89
CA SER A 2 7.29 -18.09 33.94
C SER A 2 8.07 -17.37 32.84
N GLU A 3 8.37 -18.08 31.75
CA GLU A 3 8.92 -17.46 30.56
C GLU A 3 7.76 -16.99 29.68
N PRO A 4 7.75 -15.71 29.25
CA PRO A 4 6.75 -15.23 28.31
C PRO A 4 6.87 -16.05 27.03
N ILE A 5 5.80 -16.78 26.70
CA ILE A 5 5.73 -17.58 25.48
C ILE A 5 5.76 -16.62 24.29
N GLU A 6 6.73 -16.82 23.39
CA GLU A 6 6.79 -16.09 22.13
C GLU A 6 5.60 -16.52 21.27
N PRO A 7 4.74 -15.58 20.83
CA PRO A 7 3.57 -15.92 20.03
C PRO A 7 4.00 -16.47 18.67
N PHE A 8 3.22 -17.41 18.14
CA PHE A 8 3.41 -17.90 16.78
C PHE A 8 3.30 -16.76 15.77
N GLU A 9 4.11 -16.83 14.71
CA GLU A 9 4.05 -15.86 13.61
C GLU A 9 2.63 -15.78 13.03
N ALA A 10 2.15 -14.55 12.83
CA ALA A 10 0.85 -14.33 12.23
C ALA A 10 0.85 -14.88 10.79
N ILE A 11 -0.23 -15.57 10.41
CA ILE A 11 -0.44 -16.01 9.03
C ILE A 11 -0.55 -14.76 8.16
N LYS A 12 0.51 -14.46 7.40
CA LYS A 12 0.53 -13.38 6.43
C LYS A 12 0.02 -13.92 5.09
N HIS A 13 -1.04 -13.31 4.58
CA HIS A 13 -1.44 -13.54 3.19
C HIS A 13 -0.47 -12.83 2.25
N ILE A 14 -0.15 -13.49 1.14
CA ILE A 14 0.80 -13.00 0.12
C ILE A 14 0.28 -11.74 -0.58
N PHE A 15 -1.03 -11.50 -0.55
CA PHE A 15 -1.70 -10.43 -1.28
C PHE A 15 -2.31 -9.38 -0.36
N GLU A 16 -2.07 -8.12 -0.71
CA GLU A 16 -2.71 -6.97 -0.09
C GLU A 16 -4.05 -6.66 -0.79
N PRO A 17 -5.05 -6.14 -0.07
CA PRO A 17 -6.30 -5.72 -0.69
C PRO A 17 -6.09 -4.55 -1.65
N VAL A 18 -6.60 -4.68 -2.88
CA VAL A 18 -6.40 -3.71 -3.98
C VAL A 18 -7.69 -3.08 -4.48
N VAL A 19 -8.85 -3.60 -4.07
CA VAL A 19 -10.15 -3.03 -4.39
C VAL A 19 -10.85 -2.62 -3.10
N THR A 20 -11.43 -1.44 -3.08
CA THR A 20 -12.21 -0.92 -1.96
C THR A 20 -13.60 -0.49 -2.43
N LYS A 21 -14.61 -0.75 -1.61
CA LYS A 21 -15.98 -0.24 -1.79
C LYS A 21 -16.44 0.46 -0.52
N SER A 22 -17.26 1.50 -0.68
CA SER A 22 -18.05 2.02 0.43
C SER A 22 -19.24 1.10 0.70
N ILE A 23 -19.57 0.93 1.97
CA ILE A 23 -20.71 0.14 2.44
C ILE A 23 -21.47 0.91 3.52
N GLU A 24 -22.77 1.05 3.30
CA GLU A 24 -23.67 1.78 4.19
C GLU A 24 -24.91 0.94 4.46
N ALA A 25 -25.46 1.06 5.66
CA ALA A 25 -26.74 0.45 5.99
C ALA A 25 -27.86 1.22 5.28
N THR A 26 -28.83 0.53 4.69
CA THR A 26 -29.99 1.21 4.07
C THR A 26 -30.78 2.02 5.11
N LYS A 27 -30.85 1.51 6.35
CA LYS A 27 -31.52 2.14 7.48
C LYS A 27 -30.52 2.62 8.52
N PRO A 28 -30.62 3.87 9.01
CA PRO A 28 -29.75 4.37 10.08
C PRO A 28 -29.81 3.55 11.38
N SER A 29 -30.95 2.90 11.66
CA SER A 29 -31.13 2.03 12.83
C SER A 29 -30.18 0.84 12.85
N ASP A 30 -29.73 0.40 11.67
CA ASP A 30 -28.98 -0.85 11.52
C ASP A 30 -27.46 -0.61 11.49
N LEU A 31 -27.02 0.64 11.65
CA LEU A 31 -25.60 1.03 11.65
C LEU A 31 -24.76 0.29 12.71
N PRO A 32 -25.19 0.15 13.98
CA PRO A 32 -24.41 -0.58 14.97
C PRO A 32 -24.24 -2.06 14.58
N ARG A 33 -25.29 -2.66 14.04
CA ARG A 33 -25.29 -4.04 13.56
C ARG A 33 -24.39 -4.22 12.34
N LEU A 34 -24.35 -3.25 11.43
CA LEU A 34 -23.43 -3.25 10.29
C LEU A 34 -21.97 -3.26 10.76
N ILE A 35 -21.63 -2.40 11.72
CA ILE A 35 -20.26 -2.31 12.28
C ILE A 35 -19.84 -3.64 12.90
N GLU A 36 -20.72 -4.28 13.68
CA GLU A 36 -20.46 -5.61 14.25
C GLU A 36 -20.25 -6.67 13.18
N ILE A 37 -21.10 -6.71 12.15
CA ILE A 37 -20.97 -7.65 11.04
C ILE A 37 -19.67 -7.43 10.28
N LEU A 38 -19.30 -6.18 9.99
CA LEU A 38 -18.05 -5.86 9.29
C LEU A 38 -16.82 -6.30 10.10
N ARG A 39 -16.84 -6.10 11.42
CA ARG A 39 -15.78 -6.60 12.31
C ARG A 39 -15.71 -8.14 12.31
N GLN A 40 -16.86 -8.82 12.25
CA GLN A 40 -16.90 -10.28 12.12
C GLN A 40 -16.36 -10.74 10.76
N VAL A 41 -16.75 -10.09 9.67
CA VAL A 41 -16.27 -10.42 8.32
C VAL A 41 -14.75 -10.30 8.22
N ALA A 42 -14.16 -9.23 8.79
CA ALA A 42 -12.71 -9.06 8.84
C ALA A 42 -11.99 -10.14 9.69
N LYS A 43 -12.69 -10.71 10.69
CA LYS A 43 -12.17 -11.78 11.54
C LYS A 43 -12.29 -13.15 10.86
N GLU A 44 -13.35 -13.36 10.09
CA GLU A 44 -13.58 -14.58 9.30
C GLU A 44 -12.62 -14.68 8.11
N ASP A 45 -12.31 -13.54 7.47
CA ASP A 45 -11.45 -13.47 6.30
C ASP A 45 -10.34 -12.42 6.49
N PRO A 46 -9.11 -12.85 6.85
CA PRO A 46 -7.99 -11.94 7.12
C PRO A 46 -7.54 -11.10 5.90
N THR A 47 -7.95 -11.50 4.68
CA THR A 47 -7.64 -10.76 3.44
C THR A 47 -8.53 -9.53 3.26
N ILE A 48 -9.63 -9.44 4.01
CA ILE A 48 -10.52 -8.29 4.01
C ILE A 48 -10.02 -7.28 5.06
N LYS A 49 -9.90 -6.02 4.65
CA LYS A 49 -9.65 -4.91 5.56
C LYS A 49 -10.88 -4.03 5.61
N VAL A 50 -11.30 -3.69 6.82
CA VAL A 50 -12.42 -2.79 7.04
C VAL A 50 -11.90 -1.55 7.72
N ALA A 51 -12.20 -0.38 7.16
CA ALA A 51 -12.01 0.91 7.79
C ALA A 51 -13.38 1.47 8.16
N ILE A 52 -13.60 1.72 9.45
CA ILE A 52 -14.84 2.26 9.98
C ILE A 52 -14.56 3.70 10.40
N ASN A 53 -15.24 4.66 9.78
CA ASN A 53 -15.21 6.04 10.22
C ASN A 53 -16.49 6.36 10.99
N GLU A 54 -16.39 6.40 12.32
CA GLU A 54 -17.53 6.65 13.21
C GLU A 54 -18.03 8.10 13.13
N GLU A 55 -17.19 9.04 12.68
CA GLU A 55 -17.57 10.46 12.56
C GLU A 55 -18.35 10.75 11.28
N THR A 56 -17.94 10.15 10.15
CA THR A 56 -18.62 10.34 8.86
C THR A 56 -19.74 9.33 8.60
N GLY A 57 -19.75 8.21 9.33
CA GLY A 57 -20.63 7.07 9.08
C GLY A 57 -20.25 6.27 7.82
N GLU A 58 -19.15 6.64 7.15
CA GLU A 58 -18.65 5.97 5.96
C GLU A 58 -17.82 4.76 6.36
N ASN A 59 -18.26 3.56 5.94
CA ASN A 59 -17.50 2.33 6.13
C ASN A 59 -16.91 1.91 4.80
N LEU A 60 -15.64 1.54 4.80
CA LEU A 60 -14.93 1.05 3.63
C LEU A 60 -14.56 -0.42 3.84
N ILE A 61 -14.87 -1.25 2.85
CA ILE A 61 -14.46 -2.66 2.77
C ILE A 61 -13.47 -2.83 1.63
N SER A 62 -12.28 -3.31 1.94
CA SER A 62 -11.19 -3.55 1.00
C SER A 62 -10.90 -5.05 0.89
N GLY A 63 -10.69 -5.54 -0.33
CA GLY A 63 -10.42 -6.94 -0.62
C GLY A 63 -9.57 -7.13 -1.88
N MET A 64 -9.38 -8.40 -2.26
CA MET A 64 -8.52 -8.79 -3.38
C MET A 64 -9.09 -8.47 -4.77
N GLY A 65 -10.41 -8.30 -4.91
CA GLY A 65 -11.03 -8.09 -6.22
C GLY A 65 -12.52 -7.87 -6.15
N GLU A 66 -13.13 -7.52 -7.28
CA GLU A 66 -14.56 -7.23 -7.38
C GLU A 66 -15.43 -8.42 -6.96
N LEU A 67 -15.16 -9.61 -7.52
CA LEU A 67 -15.90 -10.83 -7.20
C LEU A 67 -15.81 -11.18 -5.70
N HIS A 68 -14.63 -10.97 -5.11
CA HIS A 68 -14.43 -11.23 -3.69
C HIS A 68 -15.34 -10.33 -2.84
N LEU A 69 -15.39 -9.03 -3.14
CA LEU A 69 -16.28 -8.11 -2.42
C LEU A 69 -17.76 -8.43 -2.68
N GLU A 70 -18.15 -8.75 -3.92
CA GLU A 70 -19.53 -9.08 -4.28
C GLU A 70 -20.05 -10.31 -3.52
N VAL A 71 -19.24 -11.37 -3.39
CA VAL A 71 -19.62 -12.55 -2.61
C VAL A 71 -19.88 -12.18 -1.14
N ARG A 72 -19.04 -11.31 -0.57
CA ARG A 72 -19.17 -10.87 0.83
C ARG A 72 -20.39 -10.00 1.03
N GLU A 73 -20.66 -9.07 0.10
CA GLU A 73 -21.89 -8.29 0.08
C GLU A 73 -23.13 -9.18 0.06
N ASN A 74 -23.14 -10.19 -0.82
CA ASN A 74 -24.25 -11.12 -0.93
C ASN A 74 -24.46 -11.93 0.35
N ARG A 75 -23.38 -12.41 1.00
CA ARG A 75 -23.49 -13.10 2.29
C ARG A 75 -24.02 -12.21 3.42
N ILE A 76 -23.64 -10.94 3.45
CA ILE A 76 -24.20 -9.98 4.43
C ILE A 76 -25.72 -9.85 4.23
N ARG A 77 -26.18 -9.77 2.97
CA ARG A 77 -27.61 -9.70 2.65
C ARG A 77 -28.36 -10.99 2.97
N THR A 78 -27.84 -12.14 2.56
CA THR A 78 -28.55 -13.43 2.64
C THR A 78 -28.42 -14.11 4.00
N GLU A 79 -27.21 -14.20 4.55
CA GLU A 79 -26.93 -14.95 5.78
C GLU A 79 -27.14 -14.09 7.04
N ARG A 80 -26.76 -12.81 6.99
CA ARG A 80 -26.90 -11.90 8.13
C ARG A 80 -28.20 -11.10 8.11
N GLY A 81 -28.93 -11.12 6.98
CA GLY A 81 -30.24 -10.49 6.82
C GLY A 81 -30.20 -8.96 6.91
N LEU A 82 -29.08 -8.34 6.55
CA LEU A 82 -28.91 -6.90 6.59
C LEU A 82 -28.91 -6.30 5.19
N ASP A 83 -29.80 -5.34 4.96
CA ASP A 83 -29.83 -4.61 3.69
C ASP A 83 -28.77 -3.49 3.67
N ILE A 84 -27.92 -3.55 2.65
CA ILE A 84 -26.74 -2.69 2.50
C ILE A 84 -26.71 -2.03 1.13
N LYS A 85 -26.32 -0.77 1.10
CA LYS A 85 -25.98 -0.01 -0.10
C LYS A 85 -24.47 -0.01 -0.26
N THR A 86 -24.00 -0.26 -1.47
CA THR A 86 -22.57 -0.29 -1.78
C THR A 86 -22.25 0.69 -2.90
N GLY A 87 -21.12 1.38 -2.76
CA GLY A 87 -20.58 2.24 -3.80
C GLY A 87 -19.91 1.44 -4.92
N LEU A 88 -19.49 2.15 -5.96
CA LEU A 88 -18.68 1.57 -7.03
C LEU A 88 -17.32 1.12 -6.49
N PRO A 89 -16.77 0.00 -7.01
CA PRO A 89 -15.45 -0.46 -6.61
C PRO A 89 -14.38 0.54 -7.07
N ILE A 90 -13.39 0.74 -6.20
CA ILE A 90 -12.30 1.67 -6.38
C ILE A 90 -10.99 0.91 -6.23
N VAL A 91 -10.02 1.21 -7.09
CA VAL A 91 -8.67 0.66 -6.96
C VAL A 91 -7.87 1.46 -5.94
N VAL A 92 -7.16 0.74 -5.08
CA VAL A 92 -6.18 1.30 -4.16
C VAL A 92 -4.86 1.46 -4.92
N TYR A 93 -4.49 2.72 -5.16
CA TYR A 93 -3.21 3.03 -5.80
C TYR A 93 -2.14 3.17 -4.72
N ARG A 94 -0.89 3.30 -5.15
CA ARG A 94 0.24 3.58 -4.27
C ARG A 94 1.04 4.76 -4.77
N GLU A 95 1.77 5.41 -3.88
CA GLU A 95 2.68 6.51 -4.21
C GLU A 95 4.14 6.12 -3.99
N SER A 96 4.99 6.43 -4.96
CA SER A 96 6.43 6.27 -4.83
C SER A 96 7.15 7.34 -5.65
N ILE A 97 8.46 7.26 -5.74
CA ILE A 97 9.30 8.23 -6.46
C ILE A 97 9.73 7.69 -7.84
N ARG A 98 10.10 8.58 -8.77
CA ARG A 98 10.59 8.17 -10.09
C ARG A 98 12.08 7.86 -10.05
N LYS A 99 12.86 8.78 -9.49
CA LYS A 99 14.33 8.72 -9.44
C LYS A 99 14.79 8.75 -7.99
N GLN A 100 15.93 8.12 -7.72
CA GLN A 100 16.67 8.38 -6.50
C GLN A 100 17.23 9.80 -6.56
N ILE A 101 17.14 10.52 -5.45
CA ILE A 101 17.72 11.85 -5.32
C ILE A 101 18.77 11.84 -4.23
N SER A 102 19.97 12.29 -4.59
CA SER A 102 21.05 12.58 -3.64
C SER A 102 20.94 13.98 -3.05
N ASP A 103 20.10 14.84 -3.61
CA ASP A 103 19.85 16.18 -3.09
C ASP A 103 19.16 16.08 -1.74
N VAL A 104 19.74 16.80 -0.78
CA VAL A 104 19.27 16.85 0.59
C VAL A 104 18.17 17.90 0.69
N VAL A 105 17.02 17.49 1.19
CA VAL A 105 15.88 18.39 1.45
C VAL A 105 15.87 18.80 2.92
N GLU A 106 15.65 20.09 3.18
CA GLU A 106 15.63 20.67 4.52
C GLU A 106 14.19 20.86 5.03
N GLY A 107 13.79 20.08 6.03
CA GLY A 107 12.59 20.32 6.84
C GLY A 107 12.86 21.26 7.99
N LYS A 108 11.99 22.24 8.20
CA LYS A 108 12.09 23.19 9.34
C LYS A 108 10.89 23.02 10.26
N SER A 109 11.13 23.06 11.57
CA SER A 109 10.03 23.20 12.52
C SER A 109 9.33 24.55 12.40
N PRO A 110 8.04 24.66 12.76
CA PRO A 110 7.31 25.93 12.78
C PRO A 110 8.04 27.05 13.57
N ASN A 111 8.68 26.71 14.70
CA ASN A 111 9.50 27.65 15.47
C ASN A 111 10.88 27.94 14.86
N LYS A 112 11.24 27.31 13.73
CA LYS A 112 12.53 27.41 13.01
C LYS A 112 13.78 27.00 13.81
N HIS A 113 13.61 26.45 15.01
CA HIS A 113 14.74 26.05 15.87
C HIS A 113 15.31 24.69 15.46
N ASN A 114 14.48 23.80 14.93
CA ASN A 114 14.88 22.46 14.50
C ASN A 114 14.90 22.37 12.98
N LYS A 115 15.91 21.68 12.47
CA LYS A 115 16.07 21.39 11.05
C LYS A 115 16.37 19.92 10.84
N PHE A 116 15.79 19.34 9.81
CA PHE A 116 16.03 17.95 9.44
C PHE A 116 16.45 17.89 7.98
N TYR A 117 17.51 17.15 7.71
CA TYR A 117 18.10 16.99 6.39
C TYR A 117 17.85 15.56 5.95
N ILE A 118 17.03 15.39 4.92
CA ILE A 118 16.60 14.06 4.48
C ILE A 118 16.90 13.82 3.02
N THR A 119 17.03 12.53 2.68
CA THR A 119 17.02 12.05 1.30
C THR A 119 16.04 10.91 1.14
N VAL A 120 15.57 10.70 -0.09
CA VAL A 120 14.65 9.62 -0.43
C VAL A 120 15.21 8.77 -1.56
N GLU A 121 15.10 7.47 -1.39
CA GLU A 121 15.55 6.46 -2.33
C GLU A 121 14.46 5.40 -2.50
N LYS A 122 14.61 4.54 -3.51
CA LYS A 122 13.77 3.35 -3.62
C LYS A 122 14.34 2.24 -2.75
N VAL A 123 13.46 1.51 -2.09
CA VAL A 123 13.84 0.26 -1.43
C VAL A 123 14.38 -0.71 -2.49
N PRO A 124 15.57 -1.31 -2.29
CA PRO A 124 16.09 -2.33 -3.19
C PRO A 124 15.12 -3.50 -3.32
N GLU A 125 14.98 -4.07 -4.52
CA GLU A 125 14.01 -5.14 -4.79
C GLU A 125 14.20 -6.37 -3.89
N ALA A 126 15.45 -6.74 -3.60
CA ALA A 126 15.78 -7.82 -2.67
C ALA A 126 15.26 -7.55 -1.25
N MET A 127 15.37 -6.30 -0.77
CA MET A 127 14.85 -5.91 0.54
C MET A 127 13.33 -5.91 0.55
N TYR A 128 12.70 -5.38 -0.51
CA TYR A 128 11.25 -5.35 -0.63
C TYR A 128 10.64 -6.76 -0.61
N SER A 129 11.26 -7.72 -1.31
CA SER A 129 10.84 -9.12 -1.31
C SER A 129 10.91 -9.75 0.08
N LEU A 130 11.93 -9.45 0.88
CA LEU A 130 12.04 -9.91 2.27
C LEU A 130 11.00 -9.28 3.21
N ILE A 131 10.63 -8.02 2.97
CA ILE A 131 9.55 -7.38 3.72
C ILE A 131 8.21 -8.04 3.37
N LYS A 132 7.97 -8.30 2.06
CA LYS A 132 6.74 -8.95 1.57
C LYS A 132 6.63 -10.41 2.05
N SER A 133 7.73 -11.18 2.05
CA SER A 133 7.73 -12.56 2.59
C SER A 133 7.53 -12.60 4.10
N GLY A 134 7.73 -11.46 4.78
CA GLY A 134 7.63 -11.33 6.22
C GLY A 134 8.89 -11.74 6.97
N GLU A 135 9.95 -12.14 6.25
CA GLU A 135 11.27 -12.39 6.83
C GLU A 135 11.85 -11.14 7.48
N LEU A 136 11.61 -9.96 6.90
CA LEU A 136 11.82 -8.69 7.58
C LEU A 136 10.48 -8.24 8.21
N PRO A 137 10.35 -8.27 9.55
CA PRO A 137 9.11 -7.87 10.19
C PRO A 137 8.90 -6.35 10.06
N GLU A 138 7.65 -5.94 9.84
CA GLU A 138 7.25 -4.53 9.83
C GLU A 138 7.14 -4.01 11.27
N ILE A 139 8.26 -3.55 11.82
CA ILE A 139 8.37 -3.08 13.19
C ILE A 139 9.27 -1.85 13.32
N ARG A 140 9.10 -1.14 14.44
CA ARG A 140 10.09 -0.17 14.95
C ARG A 140 11.22 -0.88 15.68
N ILE A 141 12.44 -0.62 15.24
CA ILE A 141 13.67 -1.19 15.79
C ILE A 141 14.15 -0.31 16.93
N LYS A 142 13.79 -0.67 18.17
CA LYS A 142 14.18 0.07 19.38
C LYS A 142 15.59 -0.29 19.87
N LYS A 143 16.02 -1.53 19.65
CA LYS A 143 17.33 -2.06 20.07
C LYS A 143 17.99 -2.77 18.90
N LYS A 144 19.31 -2.96 18.99
CA LYS A 144 20.08 -3.71 18.00
C LYS A 144 19.56 -5.15 17.95
N ASP A 145 18.84 -5.48 16.89
CA ASP A 145 18.36 -6.82 16.62
C ASP A 145 19.33 -7.51 15.66
N GLN A 146 20.03 -8.54 16.16
CA GLN A 146 21.03 -9.26 15.37
C GLN A 146 20.38 -10.00 14.20
N THR A 147 19.13 -10.44 14.33
CA THR A 147 18.42 -11.18 13.26
C THR A 147 18.16 -10.30 12.05
N ILE A 148 17.75 -9.05 12.27
CA ILE A 148 17.51 -8.07 11.21
C ILE A 148 18.84 -7.68 10.56
N ILE A 149 19.89 -7.48 11.36
CA ILE A 149 21.22 -7.15 10.84
C ILE A 149 21.75 -8.26 9.93
N ASP A 150 21.61 -9.52 10.33
CA ASP A 150 22.08 -10.66 9.55
C ASP A 150 21.29 -10.82 8.24
N LYS A 151 19.96 -10.58 8.27
CA LYS A 151 19.11 -10.56 7.07
C LYS A 151 19.48 -9.42 6.11
N LEU A 152 19.71 -8.21 6.64
CA LEU A 152 20.18 -7.07 5.84
C LEU A 152 21.57 -7.34 5.24
N ARG A 153 22.44 -8.05 5.96
CA ARG A 153 23.75 -8.47 5.46
C ARG A 153 23.65 -9.45 4.31
N ALA A 154 22.68 -10.37 4.35
CA ALA A 154 22.44 -11.34 3.28
C ALA A 154 22.10 -10.67 1.94
N ILE A 155 21.49 -9.47 1.98
CA ILE A 155 21.18 -8.67 0.78
C ILE A 155 22.24 -7.61 0.46
N GLY A 156 23.40 -7.66 1.12
CA GLY A 156 24.55 -6.80 0.81
C GLY A 156 24.63 -5.48 1.59
N VAL A 157 23.80 -5.27 2.62
CA VAL A 157 23.92 -4.09 3.49
C VAL A 157 25.03 -4.33 4.51
N ASP A 158 25.99 -3.40 4.62
CA ASP A 158 27.07 -3.51 5.61
C ASP A 158 26.53 -3.49 7.05
N SER A 159 27.18 -4.20 7.98
CA SER A 159 26.72 -4.28 9.37
C SER A 159 26.68 -2.91 10.05
N LYS A 160 27.52 -1.94 9.67
CA LYS A 160 27.47 -0.58 10.22
C LYS A 160 26.28 0.20 9.68
N GLU A 161 25.81 -0.12 8.47
CA GLU A 161 24.65 0.50 7.87
C GLU A 161 23.35 -0.14 8.35
N ALA A 162 23.34 -1.46 8.55
CA ALA A 162 22.18 -2.20 9.07
C ALA A 162 21.69 -1.68 10.44
N ILE A 163 22.61 -1.24 11.32
CA ILE A 163 22.28 -0.68 12.65
C ILE A 163 21.49 0.64 12.56
N LYS A 164 21.55 1.32 11.41
CA LYS A 164 20.90 2.61 11.18
C LYS A 164 19.42 2.48 10.80
N TYR A 165 18.97 1.30 10.41
CA TYR A 165 17.57 1.04 10.09
C TYR A 165 16.76 1.18 11.38
N LYS A 166 15.71 2.02 11.33
CA LYS A 166 14.88 2.34 12.50
C LYS A 166 13.49 1.77 12.39
N GLU A 167 12.95 1.66 11.19
CA GLU A 167 11.57 1.23 11.02
C GLU A 167 11.35 0.62 9.63
N PHE A 168 10.61 -0.50 9.63
CA PHE A 168 10.01 -1.09 8.44
C PHE A 168 8.50 -0.93 8.58
N TYR A 169 7.86 -0.25 7.62
CA TYR A 169 6.44 0.09 7.71
C TYR A 169 5.77 -0.01 6.34
N LYS A 170 4.86 -0.99 6.17
CA LYS A 170 4.06 -1.20 4.94
C LYS A 170 4.91 -1.20 3.66
N GLY A 171 6.02 -1.93 3.65
CA GLY A 171 6.96 -1.95 2.50
C GLY A 171 7.86 -0.72 2.34
N ASN A 172 7.85 0.22 3.29
CA ASN A 172 8.72 1.41 3.33
C ASN A 172 9.71 1.31 4.49
N VAL A 173 10.79 2.08 4.42
CA VAL A 173 11.92 1.97 5.35
C VAL A 173 12.38 3.35 5.82
N LEU A 174 12.59 3.50 7.12
CA LEU A 174 13.23 4.66 7.74
C LEU A 174 14.64 4.31 8.23
N VAL A 175 15.62 5.14 7.86
CA VAL A 175 17.02 5.01 8.25
C VAL A 175 17.52 6.29 8.90
N ASP A 176 18.13 6.16 10.07
CA ASP A 176 18.84 7.24 10.75
C ASP A 176 20.33 7.19 10.35
N ALA A 177 20.69 8.01 9.37
CA ALA A 177 22.06 8.12 8.87
C ALA A 177 22.88 9.19 9.59
N THR A 178 22.34 9.83 10.63
CA THR A 178 22.99 10.91 11.38
C THR A 178 24.23 10.43 12.15
N ARG A 179 25.12 11.37 12.50
CA ARG A 179 26.34 11.08 13.27
C ARG A 179 26.58 12.16 14.32
N GLY A 180 26.63 11.76 15.59
CA GLY A 180 27.04 12.65 16.69
C GLY A 180 26.01 13.73 17.07
N ILE A 181 24.74 13.56 16.68
CA ILE A 181 23.69 14.54 17.00
C ILE A 181 23.19 14.33 18.43
N VAL A 182 23.33 15.36 19.25
CA VAL A 182 22.81 15.38 20.62
C VAL A 182 21.28 15.41 20.57
N HIS A 183 20.61 14.68 21.45
CA HIS A 183 19.14 14.60 21.58
C HIS A 183 18.38 13.92 20.43
N ILE A 184 19.06 13.34 19.43
CA ILE A 184 18.39 12.58 18.35
C ILE A 184 17.51 11.45 18.89
N GLY A 185 17.97 10.76 19.95
CA GLY A 185 17.22 9.69 20.60
C GLY A 185 15.90 10.13 21.24
N GLU A 186 15.73 11.43 21.54
CA GLU A 186 14.47 11.97 22.09
C GLU A 186 13.44 12.25 21.00
N VAL A 187 13.89 12.54 19.78
CA VAL A 187 13.02 12.93 18.66
C VAL A 187 12.82 11.82 17.63
N ILE A 188 13.62 10.74 17.67
CA ILE A 188 13.56 9.68 16.65
C ILE A 188 12.20 9.00 16.54
N GLU A 189 11.48 8.84 17.65
CA GLU A 189 10.11 8.30 17.65
C GLU A 189 9.12 9.29 16.99
N LEU A 190 9.33 10.60 17.16
CA LEU A 190 8.54 11.61 16.46
C LEU A 190 8.86 11.66 14.95
N ILE A 191 10.11 11.36 14.58
CA ILE A 191 10.49 11.21 13.17
C ILE A 191 9.78 9.99 12.57
N ALA A 192 9.76 8.86 13.27
CA ALA A 192 9.04 7.64 12.89
C ALA A 192 7.52 7.91 12.71
N ASP A 193 6.88 8.57 13.69
CA ASP A 193 5.48 8.97 13.60
C ASP A 193 5.21 9.88 12.38
N GLY A 194 6.10 10.83 12.11
CA GLY A 194 6.02 11.72 10.94
C GLY A 194 6.17 10.96 9.62
N PHE A 195 7.08 9.99 9.58
CA PHE A 195 7.28 9.08 8.44
C PHE A 195 6.04 8.22 8.18
N GLU A 196 5.48 7.56 9.20
CA GLU A 196 4.26 6.78 9.08
C GLU A 196 3.08 7.61 8.56
N GLN A 197 2.92 8.86 9.01
CA GLN A 197 1.88 9.76 8.50
C GLN A 197 2.00 9.98 6.98
N VAL A 198 3.22 10.19 6.47
CA VAL A 198 3.43 10.35 5.02
C VAL A 198 3.25 9.02 4.28
N MET A 199 3.67 7.90 4.87
CA MET A 199 3.50 6.59 4.24
C MET A 199 2.04 6.13 4.24
N ASN A 200 1.20 6.63 5.14
CA ASN A 200 -0.24 6.42 5.10
C ASN A 200 -0.91 7.36 4.09
N GLU A 201 -0.48 8.62 4.01
CA GLU A 201 -1.02 9.63 3.09
C GLU A 201 0.08 10.30 2.27
N GLY A 202 0.32 9.75 1.07
CA GLY A 202 1.30 10.28 0.13
C GLY A 202 1.01 11.72 -0.34
N PRO A 203 2.04 12.45 -0.79
CA PRO A 203 1.95 13.86 -1.17
C PRO A 203 1.05 14.17 -2.38
N SER A 204 0.98 13.25 -3.36
CA SER A 204 0.37 13.49 -4.67
C SER A 204 -1.15 13.37 -4.64
N ALA A 205 -1.69 12.32 -4.02
CA ALA A 205 -3.11 12.00 -4.00
C ALA A 205 -3.60 11.39 -2.66
N ARG A 206 -2.77 11.46 -1.60
CA ARG A 206 -3.00 10.80 -0.31
C ARG A 206 -3.21 9.29 -0.43
N GLU A 207 -2.59 8.67 -1.43
CA GLU A 207 -2.54 7.21 -1.52
C GLU A 207 -1.35 6.70 -0.70
N PRO A 208 -1.40 5.48 -0.17
CA PRO A 208 -0.32 4.96 0.66
C PRO A 208 1.03 4.90 -0.07
N GLY A 209 2.10 5.22 0.65
CA GLY A 209 3.48 5.10 0.20
C GLY A 209 3.89 3.65 -0.09
N PHE A 210 4.76 3.47 -1.08
CA PHE A 210 5.23 2.17 -1.53
C PHE A 210 6.72 2.18 -1.89
N GLY A 211 7.47 1.25 -1.30
CA GLY A 211 8.88 1.01 -1.65
C GLY A 211 9.78 2.22 -1.44
N LEU A 212 9.47 3.10 -0.47
CA LEU A 212 10.26 4.29 -0.18
C LEU A 212 11.25 4.03 0.95
N LEU A 213 12.51 4.41 0.73
CA LEU A 213 13.56 4.41 1.74
C LEU A 213 13.89 5.87 2.08
N VAL A 214 13.54 6.29 3.29
CA VAL A 214 13.79 7.65 3.79
C VAL A 214 15.03 7.62 4.69
N LYS A 215 16.04 8.43 4.38
CA LYS A 215 17.25 8.58 5.19
C LYS A 215 17.28 9.95 5.84
N VAL A 216 17.39 10.01 7.17
CA VAL A 216 17.74 11.23 7.89
C VAL A 216 19.25 11.35 7.91
N ILE A 217 19.78 12.26 7.09
CA ILE A 217 21.23 12.44 6.90
C ILE A 217 21.83 13.26 8.04
N ASP A 218 21.14 14.32 8.43
CA ASP A 218 21.59 15.24 9.48
C ASP A 218 20.39 15.93 10.13
N CYS A 219 20.58 16.51 11.32
CA CYS A 219 19.58 17.38 11.92
C CYS A 219 20.20 18.38 12.90
N LYS A 220 19.58 19.55 12.99
CA LYS A 220 19.86 20.56 14.02
C LYS A 220 18.71 20.55 15.01
N LEU A 221 18.98 20.28 16.28
CA LEU A 221 17.97 20.25 17.34
C LEU A 221 18.24 21.38 18.34
N HIS A 222 17.17 22.01 18.81
CA HIS A 222 17.25 22.98 19.91
C HIS A 222 17.64 22.27 21.21
N GLU A 223 18.35 22.92 22.14
CA GLU A 223 18.81 22.29 23.40
C GLU A 223 17.63 21.93 24.33
N ASP A 224 16.68 22.84 24.51
CA ASP A 224 15.52 22.59 25.37
C ASP A 224 14.44 21.74 24.70
N ALA A 225 13.96 20.73 25.42
CA ALA A 225 12.91 19.82 24.97
C ALA A 225 11.58 20.52 24.64
N ILE A 226 11.27 21.66 25.29
CA ILE A 226 10.06 22.45 25.03
C ILE A 226 10.00 22.95 23.57
N HIS A 227 11.15 23.11 22.92
CA HIS A 227 11.25 23.54 21.53
C HIS A 227 11.29 22.38 20.54
N ARG A 228 11.27 21.12 21.02
CA ARG A 228 11.36 19.88 20.22
C ARG A 228 10.12 18.98 20.33
N GLY A 229 9.00 19.52 20.82
CA GLY A 229 7.78 18.74 20.99
C GLY A 229 7.17 18.23 19.66
N PRO A 230 6.14 17.35 19.72
CA PRO A 230 5.49 16.77 18.54
C PRO A 230 4.99 17.81 17.53
N ALA A 231 4.42 18.91 18.02
CA ALA A 231 3.94 20.03 17.19
C ALA A 231 5.07 20.73 16.40
N GLN A 232 6.33 20.50 16.76
CA GLN A 232 7.49 21.06 16.07
C GLN A 232 8.14 20.06 15.12
N VAL A 233 8.35 18.82 15.57
CA VAL A 233 9.06 17.78 14.80
C VAL A 233 8.20 17.16 13.71
N LEU A 234 6.95 16.79 14.02
CA LEU A 234 6.05 16.11 13.07
C LEU A 234 5.84 16.90 11.78
N PRO A 235 5.46 18.20 11.80
CA PRO A 235 5.30 18.95 10.56
C PRO A 235 6.62 19.09 9.80
N ALA A 236 7.74 19.32 10.49
CA ALA A 236 9.05 19.47 9.85
C ALA A 236 9.45 18.23 9.05
N ILE A 237 9.29 17.05 9.64
CA ILE A 237 9.60 15.77 8.99
C ILE A 237 8.61 15.47 7.86
N ARG A 238 7.31 15.65 8.11
CA ARG A 238 6.27 15.38 7.13
C ARG A 238 6.47 16.23 5.87
N ASP A 239 6.72 17.52 6.05
CA ASP A 239 6.87 18.46 4.94
C ASP A 239 8.17 18.17 4.18
N ALA A 240 9.26 17.86 4.90
CA ALA A 240 10.51 17.43 4.26
C ALA A 240 10.34 16.18 3.41
N ILE A 241 9.71 15.12 3.93
CA ILE A 241 9.52 13.87 3.18
C ILE A 241 8.66 14.11 1.94
N LYS A 242 7.58 14.88 2.09
CA LYS A 242 6.71 15.24 0.95
C LYS A 242 7.48 16.02 -0.12
N GLU A 243 8.26 17.02 0.28
CA GLU A 243 9.10 17.80 -0.62
C GLU A 243 10.15 16.93 -1.31
N ALA A 244 10.85 16.07 -0.56
CA ALA A 244 11.81 15.12 -1.12
C ALA A 244 11.17 14.17 -2.13
N MET A 245 9.96 13.67 -1.86
CA MET A 245 9.20 12.85 -2.81
C MET A 245 8.82 13.63 -4.07
N PHE A 246 8.40 14.89 -3.95
CA PHE A 246 8.06 15.73 -5.12
C PHE A 246 9.28 16.03 -5.97
N THR A 247 10.39 16.44 -5.34
CA THR A 247 11.67 16.66 -6.02
C THR A 247 12.11 15.39 -6.75
N ALA A 248 11.91 14.22 -6.13
CA ALA A 248 12.21 12.89 -6.70
C ALA A 248 11.23 12.42 -7.80
N GLY A 249 10.29 13.27 -8.18
CA GLY A 249 9.26 12.99 -9.17
C GLY A 249 8.26 11.99 -8.64
N ALA A 250 7.46 12.39 -7.64
CA ALA A 250 6.38 11.58 -7.09
C ALA A 250 5.44 11.06 -8.19
N VAL A 251 5.21 9.76 -8.20
CA VAL A 251 4.43 9.03 -9.21
C VAL A 251 3.49 8.03 -8.54
N LEU A 252 2.37 7.78 -9.21
CA LEU A 252 1.42 6.76 -8.82
C LEU A 252 1.83 5.40 -9.39
N TYR A 253 1.58 4.38 -8.58
CA TYR A 253 1.67 2.97 -8.91
C TYR A 253 0.27 2.37 -8.89
N GLU A 254 -0.03 1.53 -9.88
CA GLU A 254 -1.26 0.76 -9.94
C GLU A 254 -1.00 -0.69 -9.56
N PRO A 255 -1.97 -1.37 -8.92
CA PRO A 255 -1.91 -2.81 -8.75
C PRO A 255 -2.21 -3.51 -10.07
N LEU A 256 -1.36 -4.48 -10.41
CA LEU A 256 -1.57 -5.45 -11.47
C LEU A 256 -1.77 -6.82 -10.85
N GLN A 257 -2.69 -7.58 -11.42
CA GLN A 257 -2.91 -8.97 -11.06
C GLN A 257 -2.49 -9.86 -12.20
N VAL A 258 -1.75 -10.92 -11.87
CA VAL A 258 -1.53 -12.05 -12.76
C VAL A 258 -2.69 -12.98 -12.55
N ILE A 259 -3.52 -13.14 -13.58
CA ILE A 259 -4.62 -14.09 -13.60
C ILE A 259 -4.26 -15.29 -14.45
N GLN A 260 -4.71 -16.46 -14.03
CA GLN A 260 -4.74 -17.67 -14.84
C GLN A 260 -6.16 -17.87 -15.37
N ILE A 261 -6.30 -17.96 -16.68
CA ILE A 261 -7.56 -18.21 -17.37
C ILE A 261 -7.50 -19.62 -17.94
N GLU A 262 -8.47 -20.45 -17.58
CA GLU A 262 -8.60 -21.81 -18.08
C GLU A 262 -9.82 -21.87 -19.00
N SER A 263 -9.66 -22.43 -20.20
CA SER A 263 -10.72 -22.45 -21.22
C SER A 263 -10.44 -23.55 -22.26
N PRO A 264 -11.44 -23.97 -23.05
CA PRO A 264 -11.18 -24.69 -24.30
C PRO A 264 -10.30 -23.88 -25.26
N SER A 265 -9.47 -24.55 -26.05
CA SER A 265 -8.46 -23.96 -26.95
C SER A 265 -9.05 -23.09 -28.06
N GLU A 266 -10.30 -23.35 -28.45
CA GLU A 266 -11.06 -22.58 -29.45
C GLU A 266 -11.22 -21.09 -29.08
N PHE A 267 -11.18 -20.76 -27.78
CA PHE A 267 -11.39 -19.39 -27.29
C PHE A 267 -10.11 -18.57 -27.11
N LEU A 268 -8.94 -19.11 -27.48
CA LEU A 268 -7.66 -18.41 -27.31
C LEU A 268 -7.66 -17.00 -27.93
N GLY A 269 -8.24 -16.86 -29.13
CA GLY A 269 -8.32 -15.59 -29.83
C GLY A 269 -9.14 -14.54 -29.08
N GLU A 270 -10.32 -14.93 -28.59
CA GLU A 270 -11.21 -14.03 -27.84
C GLU A 270 -10.63 -13.65 -26.47
N ILE A 271 -10.00 -14.61 -25.76
CA ILE A 271 -9.31 -14.34 -24.50
C ILE A 271 -8.15 -13.37 -24.73
N SER A 272 -7.35 -13.58 -25.77
CA SER A 272 -6.22 -12.71 -26.10
C SER A 272 -6.68 -11.28 -26.40
N LYS A 273 -7.77 -11.13 -27.16
CA LYS A 273 -8.38 -9.84 -27.48
C LYS A 273 -8.92 -9.14 -26.23
N LEU A 274 -9.61 -9.88 -25.35
CA LEU A 274 -10.12 -9.35 -24.09
C LEU A 274 -9.00 -8.80 -23.20
N VAL A 275 -7.91 -9.58 -23.05
CA VAL A 275 -6.74 -9.18 -22.27
C VAL A 275 -6.11 -7.91 -22.84
N GLN A 276 -5.89 -7.84 -24.15
CA GLN A 276 -5.29 -6.68 -24.81
C GLN A 276 -6.17 -5.41 -24.68
N ASN A 277 -7.49 -5.54 -24.83
CA ASN A 277 -8.43 -4.42 -24.68
C ASN A 277 -8.39 -3.80 -23.28
N LYS A 278 -8.05 -4.60 -22.25
CA LYS A 278 -7.92 -4.19 -20.85
C LYS A 278 -6.48 -3.79 -20.46
N ARG A 279 -5.66 -3.37 -21.44
CA ARG A 279 -4.21 -3.05 -21.26
C ARG A 279 -3.40 -4.19 -20.64
N GLY A 280 -3.88 -5.43 -20.79
CA GLY A 280 -3.24 -6.61 -20.25
C GLY A 280 -2.13 -7.13 -21.15
N GLN A 281 -1.19 -7.84 -20.54
CA GLN A 281 -0.11 -8.53 -21.22
C GLN A 281 -0.28 -10.05 -21.03
N LEU A 282 -0.31 -10.79 -22.13
CA LEU A 282 -0.19 -12.25 -22.10
C LEU A 282 1.24 -12.62 -21.68
N MET A 283 1.37 -13.45 -20.65
CA MET A 283 2.65 -13.90 -20.13
C MET A 283 3.00 -15.29 -20.64
N ASP A 284 2.05 -16.22 -20.53
CA ASP A 284 2.27 -17.62 -20.85
C ASP A 284 0.97 -18.26 -21.35
N VAL A 285 1.10 -19.23 -22.25
CA VAL A 285 -0.01 -20.00 -22.81
C VAL A 285 0.43 -21.46 -22.87
N VAL A 286 -0.16 -22.27 -22.01
CA VAL A 286 0.06 -23.72 -21.98
C VAL A 286 -1.16 -24.38 -22.59
N GLN A 287 -0.95 -25.20 -23.62
CA GLN A 287 -2.01 -25.98 -24.25
C GLN A 287 -1.81 -27.47 -23.94
N GLU A 288 -2.84 -28.09 -23.36
CA GLU A 288 -2.89 -29.51 -23.07
C GLU A 288 -4.13 -30.11 -23.76
N GLY A 289 -3.92 -30.66 -24.96
CA GLY A 289 -5.00 -31.17 -25.80
C GLY A 289 -5.98 -30.06 -26.22
N GLU A 290 -7.25 -30.20 -25.81
CA GLU A 290 -8.33 -29.23 -26.09
C GLU A 290 -8.45 -28.14 -25.02
N HIS A 291 -7.64 -28.18 -23.97
CA HIS A 291 -7.63 -27.17 -22.91
C HIS A 291 -6.44 -26.23 -23.05
N ILE A 292 -6.67 -24.95 -22.76
CA ILE A 292 -5.63 -23.93 -22.65
C ILE A 292 -5.66 -23.32 -21.25
N THR A 293 -4.45 -23.07 -20.74
CA THR A 293 -4.20 -22.29 -19.54
C THR A 293 -3.41 -21.06 -19.95
N VAL A 294 -4.02 -19.89 -19.81
CA VAL A 294 -3.45 -18.61 -20.20
C VAL A 294 -3.12 -17.81 -18.95
N LYS A 295 -1.85 -17.45 -18.75
CA LYS A 295 -1.45 -16.49 -17.72
C LYS A 295 -1.37 -15.10 -18.33
N ALA A 296 -2.11 -14.15 -17.75
CA ALA A 296 -2.14 -12.77 -18.20
C ALA A 296 -1.96 -11.82 -17.02
N LYS A 297 -1.21 -10.75 -17.22
CA LYS A 297 -1.01 -9.67 -16.25
C LYS A 297 -1.87 -8.48 -16.66
N LEU A 298 -2.79 -8.05 -15.81
CA LEU A 298 -3.72 -6.95 -16.09
C LEU A 298 -3.75 -5.92 -14.95
N PRO A 299 -3.91 -4.62 -15.24
CA PRO A 299 -4.21 -3.62 -14.23
C PRO A 299 -5.59 -3.87 -13.60
N VAL A 300 -5.67 -3.84 -12.27
CA VAL A 300 -6.93 -4.10 -11.54
C VAL A 300 -8.03 -3.12 -11.94
N ALA A 301 -7.69 -1.89 -12.30
CA ALA A 301 -8.65 -0.88 -12.74
C ALA A 301 -9.39 -1.26 -14.02
N GLU A 302 -8.77 -2.07 -14.88
CA GLU A 302 -9.36 -2.54 -16.13
C GLU A 302 -10.09 -3.87 -15.95
N MET A 303 -9.86 -4.57 -14.83
CA MET A 303 -10.43 -5.88 -14.53
C MET A 303 -11.88 -5.84 -14.01
N PHE A 304 -12.45 -4.67 -13.74
CA PHE A 304 -13.86 -4.57 -13.39
C PHE A 304 -14.73 -5.15 -14.53
N GLY A 305 -15.70 -6.00 -14.17
CA GLY A 305 -16.55 -6.69 -15.14
C GLY A 305 -15.91 -7.87 -15.87
N ILE A 306 -14.63 -8.20 -15.62
CA ILE A 306 -13.91 -9.26 -16.36
C ILE A 306 -14.61 -10.61 -16.30
N THR A 307 -15.28 -10.93 -15.18
CA THR A 307 -16.02 -12.20 -15.04
C THR A 307 -17.14 -12.32 -16.06
N SER A 308 -17.91 -11.25 -16.26
CA SER A 308 -19.03 -11.22 -17.19
C SER A 308 -18.56 -11.18 -18.64
N GLU A 309 -17.53 -10.38 -18.93
CA GLU A 309 -16.94 -10.28 -20.26
C GLU A 309 -16.29 -11.61 -20.69
N LEU A 310 -15.53 -12.26 -19.79
CA LEU A 310 -14.91 -13.56 -20.05
C LEU A 310 -15.98 -14.65 -20.26
N ARG A 311 -17.04 -14.67 -19.44
CA ARG A 311 -18.17 -15.58 -19.62
C ARG A 311 -18.82 -15.39 -20.99
N SER A 312 -19.04 -14.15 -21.41
CA SER A 312 -19.62 -13.85 -22.73
C SER A 312 -18.70 -14.29 -23.88
N ALA A 313 -17.40 -14.01 -23.77
CA ALA A 313 -16.41 -14.33 -24.79
C ALA A 313 -16.20 -15.85 -24.99
N THR A 314 -16.49 -16.64 -23.96
CA THR A 314 -16.18 -18.08 -23.92
C THR A 314 -17.42 -18.97 -23.80
N ASN A 315 -18.61 -18.42 -24.03
CA ASN A 315 -19.89 -19.11 -23.84
C ASN A 315 -20.02 -19.75 -22.44
N GLY A 316 -19.41 -19.12 -21.44
CA GLY A 316 -19.36 -19.59 -20.05
C GLY A 316 -18.48 -20.80 -19.79
N ARG A 317 -17.57 -21.13 -20.70
CA ARG A 317 -16.65 -22.27 -20.55
C ARG A 317 -15.28 -21.90 -19.97
N ALA A 318 -15.01 -20.62 -19.73
CA ALA A 318 -13.78 -20.20 -19.09
C ALA A 318 -13.94 -19.90 -17.60
N ALA A 319 -12.90 -20.25 -16.84
CA ALA A 319 -12.69 -19.89 -15.45
C ALA A 319 -11.45 -18.99 -15.34
N HIS A 320 -11.38 -18.18 -14.30
CA HIS A 320 -10.18 -17.40 -14.01
C HIS A 320 -9.87 -17.38 -12.52
N TYR A 321 -8.58 -17.28 -12.21
CA TYR A 321 -8.05 -17.28 -10.84
C TYR A 321 -6.95 -16.24 -10.71
N ILE A 322 -6.83 -15.61 -9.54
CA ILE A 322 -5.71 -14.71 -9.24
C ILE A 322 -4.53 -15.57 -8.79
N VAL A 323 -3.38 -15.43 -9.46
CA VAL A 323 -2.13 -16.16 -9.19
C VAL A 323 -1.12 -15.30 -8.46
N ASP A 324 -0.98 -14.04 -8.87
CA ASP A 324 -0.02 -13.10 -8.26
C ASP A 324 -0.52 -11.66 -8.34
N GLN A 325 0.10 -10.79 -7.55
CA GLN A 325 -0.15 -9.36 -7.50
C GLN A 325 1.14 -8.58 -7.33
N VAL A 326 1.31 -7.57 -8.18
CA VAL A 326 2.45 -6.65 -8.17
C VAL A 326 1.95 -5.21 -8.31
N PHE A 327 2.75 -4.26 -7.88
CA PHE A 327 2.50 -2.84 -8.14
C PHE A 327 3.50 -2.35 -9.18
N GLU A 328 3.01 -1.78 -10.27
CA GLU A 328 3.86 -1.16 -11.29
C GLU A 328 3.50 0.31 -11.46
N ARG A 329 4.46 1.07 -11.95
CA ARG A 329 4.27 2.50 -12.19
C ARG A 329 3.23 2.70 -13.29
N ILE A 330 2.25 3.56 -13.04
CA ILE A 330 1.26 3.96 -14.04
C ILE A 330 1.99 4.67 -15.21
N PRO A 331 1.66 4.38 -16.48
CA PRO A 331 2.18 5.11 -17.62
C PRO A 331 2.05 6.63 -17.47
N ASP A 332 3.07 7.38 -17.92
CA ASP A 332 3.18 8.82 -17.67
C ASP A 332 1.97 9.63 -18.18
N GLU A 333 1.38 9.19 -19.29
CA GLU A 333 0.19 9.80 -19.89
C GLU A 333 -1.06 9.68 -19.00
N LEU A 334 -1.16 8.62 -18.20
CA LEU A 334 -2.30 8.34 -17.32
C LEU A 334 -2.13 8.92 -15.92
N GLN A 335 -0.89 9.21 -15.49
CA GLN A 335 -0.56 9.73 -14.16
C GLN A 335 -1.42 10.95 -13.78
N SER A 336 -1.49 11.97 -14.64
CA SER A 336 -2.22 13.20 -14.34
C SER A 336 -3.73 12.97 -14.25
N ARG A 337 -4.30 12.16 -15.15
CA ARG A 337 -5.73 11.83 -15.16
C ARG A 337 -6.15 11.07 -13.91
N VAL A 338 -5.43 9.99 -13.58
CA VAL A 338 -5.73 9.14 -12.42
C VAL A 338 -5.57 9.93 -11.12
N ARG A 339 -4.50 10.71 -11.00
CA ARG A 339 -4.27 11.58 -9.85
C ARG A 339 -5.41 12.57 -9.64
N LEU A 340 -5.87 13.24 -10.69
CA LEU A 340 -6.98 14.19 -10.61
C LEU A 340 -8.28 13.50 -10.17
N GLN A 341 -8.57 12.31 -10.70
CA GLN A 341 -9.74 11.51 -10.29
C GLN A 341 -9.70 11.15 -8.81
N ILE A 342 -8.55 10.68 -8.31
CA ILE A 342 -8.37 10.35 -6.88
C ILE A 342 -8.55 11.60 -6.01
N ARG A 343 -7.95 12.73 -6.41
CA ARG A 343 -8.05 13.99 -5.66
C ARG A 343 -9.48 14.51 -5.60
N LYS A 344 -10.20 14.52 -6.73
CA LYS A 344 -11.63 14.87 -6.79
C LYS A 344 -12.47 14.02 -5.87
N ARG A 345 -12.26 12.70 -5.92
CA ARG A 345 -12.98 11.73 -5.08
C ARG A 345 -12.76 12.00 -3.59
N LYS A 346 -11.53 12.32 -3.19
CA LYS A 346 -11.18 12.62 -1.79
C LYS A 346 -11.50 14.06 -1.36
N GLY A 347 -12.16 14.86 -2.21
CA GLY A 347 -12.45 16.27 -1.91
C GLY A 347 -11.19 17.14 -1.77
N LEU A 348 -10.07 16.71 -2.35
CA LEU A 348 -8.81 17.47 -2.35
C LEU A 348 -8.82 18.51 -3.46
N ARG A 349 -8.01 19.55 -3.32
CA ARG A 349 -7.84 20.55 -4.38
C ARG A 349 -7.31 19.90 -5.67
N GLU A 350 -7.75 20.38 -6.82
CA GLU A 350 -7.40 19.78 -8.12
C GLU A 350 -5.92 19.98 -8.50
N ASP A 351 -5.29 21.05 -8.01
CA ASP A 351 -3.87 21.30 -8.15
C ASP A 351 -3.07 20.31 -7.28
N VAL A 352 -2.01 19.76 -7.87
CA VAL A 352 -1.00 19.04 -7.11
C VAL A 352 -0.28 20.09 -6.25
N PRO A 353 -0.11 19.86 -4.94
CA PRO A 353 0.68 20.76 -4.12
C PRO A 353 2.07 20.91 -4.76
N ILE A 354 2.37 22.10 -5.26
CA ILE A 354 3.74 22.49 -5.58
C ILE A 354 4.31 22.91 -4.22
N VAL A 355 5.35 22.21 -3.76
CA VAL A 355 6.06 22.63 -2.55
C VAL A 355 6.82 23.92 -2.82
#